data_AF-A0A933J836-F1
#
_entry.id   AF-A0A933J836-F1
#
_cell.length_a   1.000
_cell.length_b   1.000
_cell.length_c   1.000
_cell.angle_alpha   90.00
_cell.angle_beta   90.00
_cell.angle_gamma   90.00
#
_symmetry.space_group_name_H-M   'P 1'
#
loop_
_entity.id
_entity.type
_entity.pdbx_description
1 polymer ?
#
loop_
_entity_poly.entity_id
_entity_poly.type
_entity_poly.pdbx_seq_one_letter_code
_entity_poly.pdbx_strand_id
1 'polypeptide(L)'
;MKRLIAICGVVAVCLVAGLGFMLARKSRAALDPGILTAQINALAAGWESRNIPATDRVVNLIISDVQAPLPPPGGDENSGSRSVLDSDTLSIADEPPVWKRAGIWFKRTFLRRTMSAGEDGGLAEAFPNIPSAVWTHKGFETASEEEMALELEEAVIKAGEAGAEVNIITQGISAAPVLKAIRKLEGVSRKGKNIAVNKLAALDMNKPTLQKIDPAYFGRFKRPGNLNEWVNIWRPPSPPHRATIELFSQSHNGSRFYADELFPEMGLRIINPPQPKATAAEPEMLKFVQALIKQSAVIEESIDYLAQAARTGAQQEKAAILARELADRAYKTEMAAAAPRPASQPQDSLSAIGGGWLKKETVKIKKITWRGAVDYCKKKGGRLPTVNELKNMHNAECVGGRSGNTCDYRYWSSDVKSAGNAWAVDFYDGSAGGSLKNGYNAVRCASSVASRK
;
A
#
# COMPACT_ATOMS: atom_id res chain seq x y z
N MET A 1 63.68 -25.49 21.23
CA MET A 1 63.49 -24.88 19.89
C MET A 1 62.04 -24.84 19.41
N LYS A 2 61.32 -25.97 19.27
CA LYS A 2 59.94 -25.98 18.70
C LYS A 2 58.93 -25.04 19.40
N ARG A 3 58.95 -24.95 20.73
CA ARG A 3 58.06 -24.04 21.51
C ARG A 3 58.38 -22.55 21.27
N LEU A 4 59.64 -22.21 21.04
CA LEU A 4 60.06 -20.82 20.80
C LEU A 4 59.56 -20.34 19.43
N ILE A 5 59.65 -21.21 18.41
CA ILE A 5 59.16 -20.92 17.06
C ILE A 5 57.64 -20.71 17.04
N ALA A 6 56.89 -21.52 17.79
CA ALA A 6 55.44 -21.38 17.91
C ALA A 6 55.04 -20.03 18.56
N ILE A 7 55.72 -19.61 19.63
CA ILE A 7 55.44 -18.34 20.31
C ILE A 7 55.77 -17.15 19.40
N CYS A 8 56.91 -17.17 18.71
CA CYS A 8 57.26 -16.12 17.76
C CYS A 8 56.25 -16.01 16.60
N GLY A 9 55.71 -17.14 16.12
CA GLY A 9 54.67 -17.16 15.10
C GLY A 9 53.38 -16.49 15.57
N VAL A 10 52.91 -16.80 16.77
CA VAL A 10 51.69 -16.18 17.35
C VAL A 10 51.87 -14.68 17.56
N VAL A 11 53.03 -14.26 18.11
CA VAL A 11 53.32 -12.85 18.34
C VAL A 11 53.40 -12.07 17.03
N ALA A 12 54.02 -12.64 15.99
CA ALA A 12 54.06 -12.01 14.66
C ALA A 12 52.66 -11.86 14.05
N VAL A 13 51.80 -12.88 14.16
CA VAL A 13 50.41 -12.79 13.70
C VAL A 13 49.62 -11.74 14.49
N CYS A 14 49.79 -11.67 15.81
CA CYS A 14 49.15 -10.65 16.65
C CYS A 14 49.64 -9.24 16.33
N LEU A 15 50.94 -9.05 16.05
CA LEU A 15 51.51 -7.75 15.67
C LEU A 15 51.00 -7.32 14.29
N VAL A 16 50.97 -8.22 13.30
CA VAL A 16 50.44 -7.92 11.97
C VAL A 16 48.94 -7.62 12.03
N ALA A 17 48.17 -8.38 12.81
CA ALA A 17 46.76 -8.12 13.03
C ALA A 17 46.52 -6.79 13.77
N GLY A 18 47.33 -6.49 14.79
CA GLY A 18 47.25 -5.24 15.55
C GLY A 18 47.64 -4.01 14.72
N LEU A 19 48.69 -4.10 13.91
CA LEU A 19 49.08 -3.06 12.97
C LEU A 19 48.00 -2.87 11.89
N GLY A 20 47.48 -3.97 11.35
CA GLY A 20 46.37 -3.96 10.39
C GLY A 20 45.13 -3.28 10.98
N PHE A 21 44.78 -3.56 12.24
CA PHE A 21 43.66 -2.92 12.92
C PHE A 21 43.90 -1.43 13.19
N MET A 22 45.12 -1.05 13.63
CA MET A 22 45.49 0.36 13.83
C MET A 22 45.50 1.15 12.52
N LEU A 23 46.02 0.57 11.44
CA LEU A 23 46.01 1.17 10.11
C LEU A 23 44.60 1.26 9.56
N ALA A 24 43.76 0.23 9.74
CA ALA A 24 42.33 0.27 9.39
C ALA A 24 41.54 1.30 10.22
N ARG A 25 41.95 1.56 11.47
CA ARG A 25 41.30 2.56 12.34
C ARG A 25 41.74 3.98 11.98
N LYS A 26 43.00 4.19 11.58
CA LYS A 26 43.49 5.48 11.07
C LYS A 26 43.04 5.77 9.63
N SER A 27 42.86 4.74 8.79
CA SER A 27 42.34 4.90 7.43
C SER A 27 40.86 5.29 7.37
N ARG A 28 40.13 5.27 8.51
CA ARG A 28 38.79 5.87 8.61
C ARG A 28 38.76 7.35 8.21
N ALA A 29 39.90 8.04 8.26
CA ALA A 29 40.03 9.44 7.82
C ALA A 29 40.08 9.62 6.29
N ALA A 30 40.17 8.53 5.52
CA ALA A 30 40.12 8.53 4.06
C ALA A 30 39.20 7.40 3.57
N LEU A 31 38.05 7.20 4.24
CA LEU A 31 36.99 6.38 3.66
C LEU A 31 36.61 7.03 2.34
N ASP A 32 36.72 6.26 1.27
CA ASP A 32 36.25 6.69 -0.03
C ASP A 32 34.81 7.20 0.13
N PRO A 33 34.48 8.38 -0.42
CA PRO A 33 33.11 8.85 -0.42
C PRO A 33 32.25 7.75 -1.01
N GLY A 34 31.12 7.45 -0.37
CA GLY A 34 30.26 6.42 -0.90
C GLY A 34 29.67 6.80 -2.25
N ILE A 35 28.97 5.83 -2.85
CA ILE A 35 28.58 5.87 -4.27
C ILE A 35 27.70 7.09 -4.58
N LEU A 36 26.75 7.41 -3.70
CA LEU A 36 25.86 8.55 -3.89
C LEU A 36 26.63 9.85 -3.66
N THR A 37 27.41 9.92 -2.58
CA THR A 37 28.20 11.11 -2.24
C THR A 37 29.18 11.49 -3.35
N ALA A 38 29.86 10.51 -3.94
CA ALA A 38 30.77 10.73 -5.07
C ALA A 38 30.04 11.28 -6.31
N GLN A 39 28.87 10.73 -6.65
CA GLN A 39 28.05 11.21 -7.77
C GLN A 39 27.53 12.64 -7.53
N ILE A 40 27.10 12.94 -6.30
CA ILE A 40 26.65 14.28 -5.92
C ILE A 40 27.78 15.31 -6.00
N ASN A 41 28.99 14.96 -5.55
CA ASN A 41 30.15 15.83 -5.70
C ASN A 41 30.46 16.11 -7.17
N ALA A 42 30.34 15.11 -8.05
CA ALA A 42 30.53 15.29 -9.49
C ALA A 42 29.45 16.20 -10.11
N LEU A 43 28.19 16.02 -9.72
CA LEU A 43 27.08 16.89 -10.14
C LEU A 43 27.29 18.34 -9.65
N ALA A 44 27.70 18.52 -8.39
CA ALA A 44 27.98 19.82 -7.80
C ALA A 44 29.10 20.56 -8.55
N ALA A 45 30.22 19.89 -8.84
CA ALA A 45 31.30 20.45 -9.64
C ALA A 45 30.83 20.80 -11.07
N GLY A 46 29.93 20.00 -11.65
CA GLY A 46 29.30 20.27 -12.94
C GLY A 46 28.34 21.47 -12.93
N TRP A 47 27.67 21.77 -11.82
CA TRP A 47 26.85 22.97 -11.68
C TRP A 47 27.71 24.22 -11.51
N GLU A 48 28.78 24.12 -10.72
CA GLU A 48 29.73 25.21 -10.50
C GLU A 48 30.44 25.60 -11.81
N SER A 49 30.97 24.63 -12.56
CA SER A 49 31.65 24.91 -13.84
C SER A 49 30.75 25.53 -14.90
N ARG A 50 29.45 25.26 -14.85
CA ARG A 50 28.43 25.84 -15.76
C ARG A 50 27.74 27.08 -15.20
N ASN A 51 28.15 27.57 -14.03
CA ASN A 51 27.52 28.69 -13.33
C ASN A 51 25.99 28.54 -13.15
N ILE A 52 25.51 27.32 -12.89
CA ILE A 52 24.09 27.08 -12.64
C ILE A 52 23.71 27.71 -11.29
N PRO A 53 22.74 28.65 -11.24
CA PRO A 53 22.28 29.28 -10.00
C PRO A 53 21.77 28.23 -9.00
N ALA A 54 21.96 28.47 -7.70
CA ALA A 54 21.52 27.51 -6.68
C ALA A 54 20.00 27.22 -6.74
N THR A 55 19.19 28.20 -7.12
CA THR A 55 17.73 28.06 -7.28
C THR A 55 17.33 27.08 -8.37
N ASP A 56 18.22 26.81 -9.33
CA ASP A 56 17.94 26.00 -10.51
C ASP A 56 18.57 24.60 -10.40
N ARG A 57 19.27 24.34 -9.28
CA ARG A 57 19.91 23.05 -9.02
C ARG A 57 18.88 22.10 -8.44
N VAL A 58 18.64 21.00 -9.15
CA VAL A 58 17.80 19.90 -8.69
C VAL A 58 18.59 18.62 -8.84
N VAL A 59 18.48 17.71 -7.86
CA VAL A 59 19.03 16.36 -7.96
C VAL A 59 18.03 15.31 -7.51
N ASN A 60 18.03 14.19 -8.23
CA ASN A 60 17.20 13.04 -7.95
C ASN A 60 18.08 11.91 -7.46
N LEU A 61 17.89 11.49 -6.21
CA LEU A 61 18.52 10.29 -5.68
C LEU A 61 17.63 9.10 -6.04
N ILE A 62 18.11 8.19 -6.88
CA ILE A 62 17.36 7.01 -7.31
C ILE A 62 17.97 5.80 -6.62
N ILE A 63 17.22 5.19 -5.70
CA ILE A 63 17.64 4.02 -4.91
C ILE A 63 16.79 2.82 -5.31
N SER A 64 17.40 1.86 -5.99
CA SER A 64 16.71 0.68 -6.50
C SER A 64 17.18 -0.58 -5.80
N ASP A 65 16.24 -1.35 -5.26
CA ASP A 65 16.51 -2.71 -4.81
C ASP A 65 16.29 -3.71 -5.96
N VAL A 66 17.38 -4.29 -6.46
CA VAL A 66 17.40 -5.37 -7.44
C VAL A 66 17.26 -6.70 -6.71
N GLN A 67 16.08 -6.95 -6.15
CA GLN A 67 15.68 -8.35 -6.06
C GLN A 67 15.38 -8.83 -7.49
N ALA A 68 15.96 -9.98 -7.82
CA ALA A 68 16.15 -10.56 -9.16
C ALA A 68 14.98 -10.33 -10.15
N PRO A 69 15.26 -10.24 -11.46
CA PRO A 69 14.23 -10.10 -12.49
C PRO A 69 13.12 -11.12 -12.25
N LEU A 70 11.88 -10.65 -12.29
CA LEU A 70 10.73 -11.53 -12.38
C LEU A 70 10.99 -12.53 -13.52
N PRO A 71 10.75 -13.84 -13.32
CA PRO A 71 11.02 -14.84 -14.34
C PRO A 71 10.35 -14.44 -15.67
N PRO A 72 11.01 -14.69 -16.82
CA PRO A 72 10.49 -14.27 -18.12
C PRO A 72 9.07 -14.82 -18.33
N PRO A 73 8.19 -14.05 -19.00
CA PRO A 73 6.84 -14.49 -19.30
C PRO A 73 6.91 -15.63 -20.32
N GLY A 74 6.90 -16.89 -19.86
CA GLY A 74 6.90 -18.06 -20.74
C GLY A 74 7.66 -19.30 -20.27
N GLY A 75 8.14 -19.36 -19.02
CA GLY A 75 8.67 -20.62 -18.48
C GLY A 75 7.53 -21.55 -18.08
N ASP A 76 7.35 -22.66 -18.79
CA ASP A 76 6.32 -23.68 -18.54
C ASP A 76 6.26 -24.09 -17.06
N GLU A 77 5.07 -23.93 -16.46
CA GLU A 77 4.75 -24.11 -15.04
C GLU A 77 4.69 -25.60 -14.61
N ASN A 78 5.70 -26.41 -14.96
CA ASN A 78 5.75 -27.82 -14.56
C ASN A 78 6.98 -28.22 -13.70
N SER A 79 7.69 -27.26 -13.11
CA SER A 79 8.60 -27.55 -11.99
C SER A 79 8.02 -27.00 -10.69
N GLY A 80 7.97 -27.87 -9.68
CA GLY A 80 7.17 -27.71 -8.46
C GLY A 80 7.26 -26.35 -7.79
N SER A 81 6.07 -25.82 -7.48
CA SER A 81 5.80 -24.56 -6.78
C SER A 81 6.76 -24.25 -5.64
N ARG A 82 7.68 -23.32 -5.90
CA ARG A 82 8.14 -22.33 -4.92
C ARG A 82 8.31 -20.99 -5.63
N SER A 83 7.30 -20.13 -5.53
CA SER A 83 7.53 -18.69 -5.62
C SER A 83 6.45 -17.91 -4.86
N VAL A 84 6.91 -16.77 -4.35
CA VAL A 84 6.16 -15.58 -3.92
C VAL A 84 5.66 -15.56 -2.47
N LEU A 85 6.45 -14.85 -1.64
CA LEU A 85 6.08 -14.15 -0.40
C LEU A 85 4.88 -14.74 0.37
N ASP A 86 5.12 -15.89 1.01
CA ASP A 86 4.36 -16.22 2.21
C ASP A 86 4.95 -15.38 3.35
N SER A 87 4.17 -14.42 3.83
CA SER A 87 4.67 -13.31 4.62
C SER A 87 5.01 -13.70 6.07
N ASP A 88 4.88 -14.97 6.42
CA ASP A 88 5.13 -15.51 7.77
C ASP A 88 6.52 -16.14 7.94
N THR A 89 7.40 -16.05 6.94
CA THR A 89 8.82 -16.38 7.11
C THR A 89 9.72 -15.30 6.52
N LEU A 90 9.83 -14.16 7.24
CA LEU A 90 11.12 -13.48 7.30
C LEU A 90 12.07 -14.42 8.06
N SER A 91 12.59 -15.43 7.36
CA SER A 91 13.60 -16.32 7.88
C SER A 91 14.76 -15.43 8.35
N ILE A 92 15.03 -15.46 9.65
CA ILE A 92 16.31 -15.00 10.19
C ILE A 92 17.35 -15.81 9.43
N ALA A 93 17.96 -15.20 8.41
CA ALA A 93 18.89 -15.88 7.53
C ALA A 93 19.99 -16.49 8.40
N ASP A 94 20.27 -17.79 8.19
CA ASP A 94 21.34 -18.48 8.90
C ASP A 94 22.61 -17.62 8.85
N GLU A 95 23.04 -17.25 10.04
CA GLU A 95 24.05 -16.24 10.24
C GLU A 95 25.36 -16.77 9.62
N PRO A 96 25.90 -16.17 8.53
CA PRO A 96 26.95 -16.80 7.74
C PRO A 96 28.19 -17.09 8.60
N PRO A 97 28.95 -18.15 8.32
CA PRO A 97 30.14 -18.49 9.10
C PRO A 97 31.11 -17.31 9.17
N VAL A 98 31.82 -17.17 10.30
CA VAL A 98 32.65 -15.99 10.66
C VAL A 98 33.60 -15.55 9.53
N TRP A 99 34.19 -16.50 8.80
CA TRP A 99 35.09 -16.20 7.67
C TRP A 99 34.36 -15.58 6.46
N LYS A 100 33.10 -15.97 6.19
CA LYS A 100 32.27 -15.29 5.18
C LYS A 100 31.90 -13.89 5.64
N ARG A 101 31.62 -13.68 6.93
CA ARG A 101 31.41 -12.33 7.49
C ARG A 101 32.65 -11.46 7.34
N ALA A 102 33.83 -11.99 7.64
CA ALA A 102 35.09 -11.29 7.46
C ALA A 102 35.34 -10.95 5.97
N GLY A 103 35.03 -11.86 5.05
CA GLY A 103 35.14 -11.63 3.61
C GLY A 103 34.14 -10.59 3.08
N ILE A 104 32.88 -10.65 3.53
CA ILE A 104 31.84 -9.66 3.20
C ILE A 104 32.23 -8.30 3.78
N TRP A 105 32.65 -8.25 5.04
CA TRP A 105 33.15 -7.05 5.69
C TRP A 105 34.36 -6.46 4.95
N PHE A 106 35.33 -7.29 4.54
CA PHE A 106 36.51 -6.84 3.80
C PHE A 106 36.12 -6.28 2.42
N LYS A 107 35.27 -6.97 1.66
CA LYS A 107 34.73 -6.45 0.39
C LYS A 107 33.95 -5.15 0.59
N ARG A 108 33.11 -5.06 1.64
CA ARG A 108 32.36 -3.85 2.01
C ARG A 108 33.23 -2.69 2.48
N THR A 109 34.39 -2.96 3.08
CA THR A 109 35.27 -1.93 3.65
C THR A 109 36.27 -1.41 2.62
N PHE A 110 36.79 -2.29 1.75
CA PHE A 110 37.91 -1.97 0.86
C PHE A 110 37.53 -1.91 -0.63
N LEU A 111 36.35 -2.40 -1.03
CA LEU A 111 35.91 -2.46 -2.44
C LEU A 111 34.56 -1.74 -2.67
N ARG A 112 34.22 -0.72 -1.86
CA ARG A 112 32.96 0.05 -2.01
C ARG A 112 32.77 0.63 -3.41
N ARG A 113 33.84 1.11 -4.06
CA ARG A 113 33.79 1.68 -5.42
C ARG A 113 33.38 0.67 -6.51
N THR A 114 33.60 -0.63 -6.31
CA THR A 114 33.30 -1.66 -7.32
C THR A 114 31.96 -2.37 -7.11
N MET A 115 31.19 -1.99 -6.08
CA MET A 115 29.80 -2.44 -5.94
C MET A 115 28.82 -1.53 -6.69
N SER A 116 29.29 -0.81 -7.72
CA SER A 116 28.41 -0.15 -8.67
C SER A 116 27.58 -1.19 -9.41
N ALA A 117 26.26 -1.02 -9.29
CA ALA A 117 25.23 -1.46 -10.22
C ALA A 117 25.37 -2.90 -10.72
N GLY A 118 24.72 -3.84 -10.02
CA GLY A 118 24.05 -4.89 -10.79
C GLY A 118 23.19 -4.23 -11.86
N GLU A 119 23.04 -4.86 -13.03
CA GLU A 119 22.28 -4.32 -14.18
C GLU A 119 21.08 -3.50 -13.70
N ASP A 120 21.05 -2.22 -14.09
CA ASP A 120 20.08 -1.26 -13.58
C ASP A 120 18.67 -1.85 -13.77
N GLY A 121 17.90 -1.94 -12.68
CA GLY A 121 16.60 -2.60 -12.65
C GLY A 121 15.49 -1.88 -13.42
N GLY A 122 15.81 -1.20 -14.53
CA GLY A 122 14.93 -0.37 -15.35
C GLY A 122 14.51 0.95 -14.70
N LEU A 123 14.58 1.06 -13.37
CA LEU A 123 14.16 2.27 -12.65
C LEU A 123 15.00 3.49 -13.02
N ALA A 124 16.34 3.37 -13.04
CA ALA A 124 17.22 4.47 -13.39
C ALA A 124 17.08 4.88 -14.87
N GLU A 125 16.92 3.91 -15.76
CA GLU A 125 16.71 4.13 -17.20
C GLU A 125 15.44 4.91 -17.50
N ALA A 126 14.46 4.84 -16.60
CA ALA A 126 13.23 5.61 -16.71
C ALA A 126 13.38 7.09 -16.37
N PHE A 127 14.55 7.58 -15.96
CA PHE A 127 14.78 9.03 -15.74
C PHE A 127 15.92 9.58 -16.63
N PRO A 128 15.88 9.35 -17.95
CA PRO A 128 16.90 9.90 -18.82
C PRO A 128 16.69 11.41 -18.88
N ASN A 129 17.78 12.18 -18.84
CA ASN A 129 17.78 13.65 -18.90
C ASN A 129 17.40 14.41 -17.62
N ILE A 130 17.38 13.76 -16.45
CA ILE A 130 17.25 14.48 -15.19
C ILE A 130 18.55 14.31 -14.39
N PRO A 131 19.14 15.36 -13.81
CA PRO A 131 20.31 15.20 -12.95
C PRO A 131 20.00 14.23 -11.81
N SER A 132 20.66 13.08 -11.83
CA SER A 132 20.40 11.99 -10.89
C SER A 132 21.69 11.39 -10.35
N ALA A 133 21.66 11.00 -9.08
CA ALA A 133 22.61 10.07 -8.50
C ALA A 133 21.89 8.74 -8.28
N VAL A 134 22.44 7.66 -8.83
CA VAL A 134 21.80 6.34 -8.84
C VAL A 134 22.56 5.41 -7.92
N TRP A 135 21.82 4.69 -7.08
CA TRP A 135 22.36 3.59 -6.30
C TRP A 135 21.46 2.37 -6.37
N THR A 136 21.98 1.36 -7.06
CA THR A 136 21.35 0.07 -7.27
C THR A 136 21.98 -0.96 -6.31
N HIS A 137 21.19 -1.68 -5.53
CA HIS A 137 21.66 -2.63 -4.51
C HIS A 137 20.79 -3.91 -4.50
N LYS A 138 21.24 -4.99 -3.84
CA LYS A 138 20.47 -6.25 -3.70
C LYS A 138 20.00 -6.41 -2.26
N GLY A 139 18.94 -5.70 -1.92
CA GLY A 139 18.38 -5.64 -0.58
C GLY A 139 19.44 -5.34 0.48
N PHE A 140 19.34 -6.00 1.62
CA PHE A 140 20.32 -5.89 2.71
C PHE A 140 21.54 -6.81 2.55
N GLU A 141 21.62 -7.58 1.46
CA GLU A 141 22.79 -8.45 1.20
C GLU A 141 24.03 -7.61 0.91
N THR A 142 23.87 -6.53 0.13
CA THR A 142 24.98 -5.69 -0.32
C THR A 142 25.35 -4.58 0.67
N ALA A 143 24.38 -3.99 1.36
CA ALA A 143 24.59 -2.93 2.34
C ALA A 143 23.63 -3.11 3.53
N SER A 144 24.08 -2.85 4.76
CA SER A 144 23.15 -2.84 5.91
C SER A 144 22.21 -1.63 5.82
N GLU A 145 21.07 -1.70 6.52
CA GLU A 145 20.14 -0.58 6.59
C GLU A 145 20.81 0.70 7.13
N GLU A 146 21.66 0.58 8.15
CA GLU A 146 22.41 1.69 8.71
C GLU A 146 23.44 2.25 7.73
N GLU A 147 24.15 1.39 6.99
CA GLU A 147 25.08 1.82 5.95
C GLU A 147 24.36 2.59 4.84
N MET A 148 23.18 2.11 4.42
CA MET A 148 22.34 2.80 3.44
C MET A 148 21.85 4.15 3.95
N ALA A 149 21.35 4.19 5.19
CA ALA A 149 20.87 5.41 5.79
C ALA A 149 21.99 6.45 5.93
N LEU A 150 23.18 6.06 6.39
CA LEU A 150 24.33 6.94 6.51
C LEU A 150 24.80 7.51 5.17
N GLU A 151 24.88 6.67 4.13
CA GLU A 151 25.25 7.14 2.79
C GLU A 151 24.22 8.13 2.23
N LEU A 152 22.94 7.88 2.46
CA LEU A 152 21.86 8.79 2.06
C LEU A 152 21.91 10.10 2.85
N GLU A 153 22.17 10.05 4.16
CA GLU A 153 22.35 11.24 4.99
C GLU A 153 23.47 12.13 4.42
N GLU A 154 24.63 11.56 4.12
CA GLU A 154 25.78 12.28 3.56
C GLU A 154 25.47 12.86 2.17
N ALA A 155 24.85 12.08 1.28
CA ALA A 155 24.49 12.53 -0.06
C ALA A 155 23.48 13.69 -0.04
N VAL A 156 22.45 13.61 0.81
CA VAL A 156 21.44 14.68 0.97
C VAL A 156 22.09 15.94 1.57
N ILE A 157 22.97 15.79 2.56
CA ILE A 157 23.74 16.92 3.11
C ILE A 157 24.56 17.59 2.02
N LYS A 158 25.29 16.83 1.20
CA LYS A 158 26.14 17.38 0.13
C LYS A 158 25.35 18.08 -0.95
N ALA A 159 24.21 17.52 -1.35
CA ALA A 159 23.30 18.17 -2.29
C ALA A 159 22.76 19.49 -1.72
N GLY A 160 22.33 19.50 -0.46
CA GLY A 160 21.87 20.71 0.22
C GLY A 160 22.96 21.77 0.41
N GLU A 161 24.21 21.35 0.70
CA GLU A 161 25.38 22.24 0.77
C GLU A 161 25.72 22.86 -0.59
N ALA A 162 25.46 22.14 -1.69
CA ALA A 162 25.55 22.64 -3.06
C ALA A 162 24.34 23.51 -3.45
N GLY A 163 23.37 23.69 -2.54
CA GLY A 163 22.17 24.50 -2.75
C GLY A 163 21.13 23.84 -3.65
N ALA A 164 21.24 22.52 -3.90
CA ALA A 164 20.30 21.81 -4.74
C ALA A 164 19.03 21.41 -3.98
N GLU A 165 17.91 21.45 -4.68
CA GLU A 165 16.69 20.77 -4.27
C GLU A 165 16.87 19.26 -4.41
N VAL A 166 16.52 18.50 -3.37
CA VAL A 166 16.69 17.05 -3.33
C VAL A 166 15.35 16.35 -3.47
N ASN A 167 15.22 15.54 -4.51
CA ASN A 167 14.12 14.59 -4.69
C ASN A 167 14.67 13.16 -4.55
N ILE A 168 13.88 12.27 -3.98
CA ILE A 168 14.28 10.88 -3.75
C ILE A 168 13.24 9.94 -4.36
N ILE A 169 13.71 8.96 -5.13
CA ILE A 169 12.92 7.88 -5.71
C ILE A 169 13.51 6.59 -5.16
N THR A 170 12.67 5.78 -4.52
CA THR A 170 13.11 4.54 -3.89
C THR A 170 12.16 3.41 -4.23
N GLN A 171 12.66 2.19 -4.38
CA GLN A 171 11.84 1.03 -4.67
C GLN A 171 12.02 -0.08 -3.63
N GLY A 172 10.91 -0.70 -3.24
CA GLY A 172 10.89 -1.84 -2.34
C GLY A 172 11.42 -1.49 -0.95
N ILE A 173 12.15 -2.42 -0.33
CA ILE A 173 12.61 -2.30 1.07
C ILE A 173 13.60 -1.15 1.30
N SER A 174 14.20 -0.60 0.24
CA SER A 174 15.09 0.57 0.31
C SER A 174 14.39 1.84 0.81
N ALA A 175 13.06 1.88 0.78
CA ALA A 175 12.28 2.97 1.35
C ALA A 175 12.48 3.15 2.87
N ALA A 176 12.75 2.05 3.59
CA ALA A 176 12.96 2.07 5.04
C ALA A 176 14.23 2.86 5.44
N PRO A 177 15.45 2.53 4.94
CA PRO A 177 16.65 3.32 5.23
C PRO A 177 16.55 4.75 4.73
N VAL A 178 15.87 5.01 3.61
CA VAL A 178 15.61 6.38 3.11
C VAL A 178 14.82 7.20 4.11
N LEU A 179 13.70 6.69 4.62
CA LEU A 179 12.89 7.39 5.61
C LEU A 179 13.65 7.60 6.93
N LYS A 180 14.48 6.62 7.35
CA LYS A 180 15.35 6.75 8.53
C LYS A 180 16.39 7.85 8.36
N ALA A 181 17.03 7.92 7.19
CA ALA A 181 17.99 8.96 6.84
C ALA A 181 17.34 10.35 6.90
N ILE A 182 16.21 10.53 6.22
CA ILE A 182 15.48 11.80 6.19
C ILE A 182 15.11 12.26 7.61
N ARG A 183 14.62 11.35 8.45
CA ARG A 183 14.26 11.67 9.84
C ARG A 183 15.45 12.14 10.67
N LYS A 184 16.64 11.54 10.50
CA LYS A 184 17.85 11.98 11.21
C LYS A 184 18.35 13.35 10.75
N LEU A 185 17.99 13.76 9.54
CA LEU A 185 18.29 15.10 9.02
C LEU A 185 17.32 16.18 9.52
N GLU A 186 16.27 15.82 10.28
CA GLU A 186 15.32 16.78 10.83
C GLU A 186 16.02 17.75 11.80
N GLY A 187 15.93 19.05 11.52
CA GLY A 187 16.62 20.10 12.29
C GLY A 187 18.11 20.27 11.97
N VAL A 188 18.68 19.50 11.03
CA VAL A 188 20.06 19.68 10.59
C VAL A 188 20.16 20.91 9.68
N SER A 189 21.11 21.80 10.00
CA SER A 189 21.42 22.99 9.20
C SER A 189 22.91 23.01 8.85
N ARG A 190 23.22 23.41 7.61
CA ARG A 190 24.59 23.58 7.10
C ARG A 190 24.66 24.87 6.30
N LYS A 191 25.71 25.69 6.56
CA LYS A 191 25.90 27.00 5.91
C LYS A 191 24.65 27.90 5.99
N GLY A 192 23.94 27.86 7.11
CA GLY A 192 22.71 28.65 7.33
C GLY A 192 21.47 28.16 6.58
N LYS A 193 21.52 27.00 5.92
CA LYS A 193 20.39 26.39 5.21
C LYS A 193 19.97 25.10 5.91
N ASN A 194 18.67 24.92 6.10
CA ASN A 194 18.12 23.67 6.60
C ASN A 194 18.25 22.59 5.52
N ILE A 195 18.73 21.41 5.91
CA ILE A 195 18.82 20.26 5.02
C ILE A 195 17.44 19.62 4.94
N ALA A 196 16.81 19.72 3.77
CA ALA A 196 15.47 19.23 3.53
C ALA A 196 15.43 18.38 2.25
N VAL A 197 14.49 17.45 2.22
CA VAL A 197 14.12 16.69 1.03
C VAL A 197 12.79 17.27 0.54
N ASN A 198 12.73 17.65 -0.73
CA ASN A 198 11.50 18.18 -1.29
C ASN A 198 10.47 17.06 -1.46
N LYS A 199 10.82 16.02 -2.24
CA LYS A 199 9.89 14.92 -2.52
C LYS A 199 10.52 13.56 -2.27
N LEU A 200 9.70 12.63 -1.79
CA LEU A 200 10.00 11.21 -1.71
C LEU A 200 8.92 10.42 -2.42
N ALA A 201 9.27 9.68 -3.47
CA ALA A 201 8.41 8.67 -4.09
C ALA A 201 8.93 7.26 -3.74
N ALA A 202 8.13 6.51 -2.97
CA ALA A 202 8.44 5.14 -2.57
C ALA A 202 7.57 4.14 -3.33
N LEU A 203 8.19 3.43 -4.28
CA LEU A 203 7.57 2.43 -5.15
C LEU A 203 7.56 1.06 -4.51
N ASP A 204 6.51 0.29 -4.78
CA ASP A 204 6.26 -1.03 -4.20
C ASP A 204 6.32 -1.02 -2.66
N MET A 205 5.90 0.09 -2.05
CA MET A 205 5.96 0.29 -0.62
C MET A 205 4.71 0.97 -0.07
N ASN A 206 4.36 0.62 1.17
CA ASN A 206 3.27 1.23 1.91
C ASN A 206 3.56 1.25 3.42
N LYS A 207 2.77 2.01 4.18
CA LYS A 207 2.96 2.13 5.62
C LYS A 207 2.86 0.79 6.39
N PRO A 208 1.89 -0.09 6.15
CA PRO A 208 1.87 -1.42 6.76
C PRO A 208 3.14 -2.25 6.52
N THR A 209 3.69 -2.23 5.30
CA THR A 209 4.94 -2.93 4.97
C THR A 209 6.12 -2.33 5.72
N LEU A 210 6.24 -1.00 5.78
CA LEU A 210 7.26 -0.33 6.59
C LEU A 210 7.15 -0.70 8.07
N GLN A 211 5.94 -0.72 8.62
CA GLN A 211 5.66 -1.17 9.99
C GLN A 211 6.04 -2.62 10.23
N LYS A 212 5.94 -3.48 9.22
CA LYS A 212 6.38 -4.87 9.33
C LYS A 212 7.91 -4.99 9.31
N ILE A 213 8.59 -4.18 8.51
CA ILE A 213 10.06 -4.17 8.40
C ILE A 213 10.70 -3.75 9.73
N ASP A 214 10.24 -2.64 10.31
CA ASP A 214 10.71 -2.16 11.61
C ASP A 214 9.53 -1.60 12.42
N PRO A 215 8.85 -2.44 13.21
CA PRO A 215 7.68 -2.04 14.00
C PRO A 215 8.00 -0.98 15.05
N ALA A 216 9.19 -1.03 15.64
CA ALA A 216 9.61 -0.11 16.68
C ALA A 216 9.75 1.31 16.13
N TYR A 217 10.33 1.43 14.94
CA TYR A 217 10.52 2.71 14.27
C TYR A 217 9.23 3.19 13.56
N PHE A 218 8.61 2.34 12.73
CA PHE A 218 7.51 2.74 11.86
C PHE A 218 6.12 2.68 12.51
N GLY A 219 5.98 2.08 13.70
CA GLY A 219 4.69 1.97 14.39
C GLY A 219 4.03 3.33 14.67
N ARG A 220 4.84 4.37 14.95
CA ARG A 220 4.38 5.75 15.20
C ARG A 220 4.92 6.76 14.19
N PHE A 221 5.51 6.28 13.11
CA PHE A 221 6.18 7.15 12.14
C PHE A 221 5.17 8.07 11.45
N LYS A 222 5.58 9.34 11.35
CA LYS A 222 4.90 10.43 10.66
C LYS A 222 5.90 11.05 9.68
N ARG A 223 5.40 11.73 8.65
CA ARG A 223 6.24 12.49 7.71
C ARG A 223 7.19 13.40 8.51
N PRO A 224 8.53 13.30 8.34
CA PRO A 224 9.48 14.21 8.96
C PRO A 224 9.24 15.67 8.53
N GLY A 225 9.48 16.64 9.43
CA GLY A 225 9.24 18.05 9.15
C GLY A 225 10.14 18.65 8.06
N ASN A 226 11.26 17.99 7.75
CA ASN A 226 12.19 18.32 6.68
C ASN A 226 11.92 17.56 5.36
N LEU A 227 10.78 16.89 5.23
CA LEU A 227 10.34 16.22 4.01
C LEU A 227 9.04 16.87 3.52
N ASN A 228 9.04 17.69 2.47
CA ASN A 228 7.84 18.44 2.09
C ASN A 228 6.69 17.52 1.64
N GLU A 229 7.00 16.56 0.78
CA GLU A 229 6.03 15.64 0.22
C GLU A 229 6.57 14.20 0.22
N TRP A 230 5.71 13.26 0.57
CA TRP A 230 5.99 11.83 0.53
C TRP A 230 4.83 11.07 -0.07
N VAL A 231 5.12 10.29 -1.11
CA VAL A 231 4.15 9.43 -1.79
C VAL A 231 4.60 7.98 -1.70
N ASN A 232 3.72 7.13 -1.19
CA ASN A 232 3.84 5.68 -1.31
C ASN A 232 3.00 5.22 -2.49
N ILE A 233 3.55 4.33 -3.30
CA ILE A 233 2.83 3.72 -4.40
C ILE A 233 3.04 2.21 -4.37
N TRP A 234 1.94 1.45 -4.35
CA TRP A 234 2.01 -0.01 -4.32
C TRP A 234 0.78 -0.64 -4.96
N ARG A 235 0.88 -1.93 -5.27
CA ARG A 235 -0.28 -2.77 -5.59
C ARG A 235 -0.57 -3.72 -4.44
N PRO A 236 -1.82 -3.82 -3.98
CA PRO A 236 -2.16 -4.82 -2.99
C PRO A 236 -1.97 -6.22 -3.57
N PRO A 237 -1.49 -7.19 -2.76
CA PRO A 237 -1.30 -8.56 -3.21
C PRO A 237 -2.62 -9.29 -3.49
N SER A 238 -3.75 -8.71 -3.10
CA SER A 238 -5.09 -9.28 -3.32
C SER A 238 -5.86 -8.50 -4.40
N PRO A 239 -6.69 -9.17 -5.20
CA PRO A 239 -7.61 -8.51 -6.11
C PRO A 239 -8.43 -7.42 -5.40
N PRO A 240 -8.69 -6.27 -6.05
CA PRO A 240 -8.55 -6.01 -7.48
C PRO A 240 -7.16 -5.55 -7.98
N HIS A 241 -6.08 -5.69 -7.19
CA HIS A 241 -4.70 -5.29 -7.58
C HIS A 241 -4.56 -3.83 -8.06
N ARG A 242 -5.51 -2.96 -7.71
CA ARG A 242 -5.49 -1.54 -8.09
C ARG A 242 -4.26 -0.87 -7.47
N ALA A 243 -3.44 -0.24 -8.30
CA ALA A 243 -2.34 0.59 -7.81
C ALA A 243 -2.92 1.67 -6.90
N THR A 244 -2.42 1.69 -5.67
CA THR A 244 -2.82 2.59 -4.60
C THR A 244 -1.71 3.60 -4.38
N ILE A 245 -2.10 4.86 -4.25
CA ILE A 245 -1.22 6.00 -4.04
C ILE A 245 -1.60 6.58 -2.67
N GLU A 246 -0.64 6.68 -1.75
CA GLU A 246 -0.84 7.28 -0.42
C GLU A 246 0.05 8.50 -0.28
N LEU A 247 -0.58 9.66 -0.15
CA LEU A 247 0.08 10.96 -0.10
C LEU A 247 0.18 11.49 1.34
N PHE A 248 1.37 11.95 1.68
CA PHE A 248 1.69 12.70 2.88
C PHE A 248 2.30 14.06 2.48
N SER A 249 1.56 15.14 2.68
CA SER A 249 1.97 16.52 2.43
C SER A 249 1.60 17.41 3.64
N GLN A 250 1.50 18.73 3.45
CA GLN A 250 0.94 19.63 4.46
C GLN A 250 -0.59 19.50 4.58
N SER A 251 -1.28 19.31 3.45
CA SER A 251 -2.74 19.16 3.36
C SER A 251 -3.22 17.71 3.51
N HIS A 252 -2.33 16.74 3.26
CA HIS A 252 -2.66 15.32 3.29
C HIS A 252 -1.83 14.56 4.31
N ASN A 253 -2.47 13.74 5.14
CA ASN A 253 -1.78 12.93 6.16
C ASN A 253 -2.07 11.44 5.94
N GLY A 254 -1.61 10.91 4.79
CA GLY A 254 -1.90 9.54 4.36
C GLY A 254 -3.22 9.43 3.60
N SER A 255 -3.59 10.45 2.83
CA SER A 255 -4.74 10.39 1.93
C SER A 255 -4.47 9.35 0.85
N ARG A 256 -5.46 8.49 0.56
CA ARG A 256 -5.32 7.40 -0.39
C ARG A 256 -6.14 7.64 -1.64
N PHE A 257 -5.52 7.35 -2.78
CA PHE A 257 -6.09 7.46 -4.11
C PHE A 257 -5.80 6.18 -4.88
N TYR A 258 -6.60 5.90 -5.91
CA TYR A 258 -6.33 4.81 -6.83
C TYR A 258 -5.81 5.35 -8.15
N ALA A 259 -4.83 4.67 -8.74
CA ALA A 259 -4.22 5.11 -9.99
C ALA A 259 -5.23 5.20 -11.14
N ASP A 260 -6.24 4.33 -11.17
CA ASP A 260 -7.32 4.37 -12.17
C ASP A 260 -8.30 5.53 -11.99
N GLU A 261 -8.22 6.27 -10.88
CA GLU A 261 -8.94 7.53 -10.68
C GLU A 261 -8.03 8.73 -10.99
N LEU A 262 -6.75 8.66 -10.60
CA LEU A 262 -5.80 9.79 -10.72
C LEU A 262 -5.15 9.90 -12.11
N PHE A 263 -4.83 8.78 -12.75
CA PHE A 263 -4.07 8.77 -14.01
C PHE A 263 -4.80 9.45 -15.17
N PRO A 264 -6.12 9.23 -15.36
CA PRO A 264 -6.87 9.92 -16.42
C PRO A 264 -6.81 11.46 -16.30
N GLU A 265 -6.88 12.00 -15.08
CA GLU A 265 -6.80 13.45 -14.83
C GLU A 265 -5.43 14.03 -15.22
N MET A 266 -4.38 13.20 -15.17
CA MET A 266 -3.02 13.56 -15.59
C MET A 266 -2.72 13.21 -17.06
N GLY A 267 -3.72 12.76 -17.83
CA GLY A 267 -3.53 12.27 -19.20
C GLY A 267 -2.70 10.99 -19.30
N LEU A 268 -2.54 10.26 -18.19
CA LEU A 268 -1.86 8.97 -18.12
C LEU A 268 -2.84 7.84 -18.39
N ARG A 269 -2.36 6.74 -18.97
CA ARG A 269 -3.22 5.61 -19.32
C ARG A 269 -3.33 4.62 -18.17
N ILE A 270 -4.53 4.13 -17.92
CA ILE A 270 -4.75 3.03 -16.99
C ILE A 270 -4.42 1.74 -17.71
N ILE A 271 -3.27 1.16 -17.42
CA ILE A 271 -2.99 -0.22 -17.75
C ILE A 271 -3.40 -1.01 -16.51
N ASN A 272 -4.56 -1.64 -16.55
CA ASN A 272 -4.95 -2.64 -15.56
C ASN A 272 -4.47 -4.00 -16.10
N PRO A 273 -3.21 -4.41 -15.88
CA PRO A 273 -2.82 -5.73 -16.31
C PRO A 273 -3.66 -6.75 -15.52
N PRO A 274 -4.14 -7.82 -16.17
CA PRO A 274 -4.87 -8.89 -15.48
C PRO A 274 -3.99 -9.71 -14.52
N GLN A 275 -2.72 -9.34 -14.33
CA GLN A 275 -1.70 -10.16 -13.69
C GLN A 275 -1.21 -9.53 -12.37
N PRO A 276 -1.10 -10.30 -11.27
CA PRO A 276 -0.61 -9.84 -9.96
C PRO A 276 0.89 -9.52 -9.93
N LYS A 277 1.64 -9.83 -11.00
CA LYS A 277 3.11 -9.67 -11.06
C LYS A 277 3.58 -8.30 -11.54
N ALA A 278 2.67 -7.38 -11.80
CA ALA A 278 3.05 -6.05 -12.23
C ALA A 278 3.61 -5.23 -11.07
N THR A 279 4.87 -4.80 -11.20
CA THR A 279 5.58 -3.96 -10.24
C THR A 279 5.22 -2.50 -10.43
N ALA A 280 5.52 -1.65 -9.44
CA ALA A 280 5.42 -0.19 -9.58
C ALA A 280 6.43 0.40 -10.60
N ALA A 281 7.27 -0.43 -11.23
CA ALA A 281 8.13 -0.05 -12.36
C ALA A 281 7.41 -0.08 -13.72
N GLU A 282 6.08 -0.18 -13.75
CA GLU A 282 5.34 -0.01 -15.00
C GLU A 282 5.58 1.37 -15.64
N PRO A 283 5.64 1.47 -16.98
CA PRO A 283 5.90 2.73 -17.66
C PRO A 283 4.98 3.88 -17.25
N GLU A 284 3.68 3.62 -17.03
CA GLU A 284 2.73 4.66 -16.62
C GLU A 284 2.94 5.09 -15.16
N MET A 285 3.34 4.16 -14.28
CA MET A 285 3.71 4.51 -12.91
C MET A 285 4.97 5.37 -12.88
N LEU A 286 5.96 5.05 -13.72
CA LEU A 286 7.19 5.83 -13.83
C LEU A 286 6.92 7.21 -14.44
N LYS A 287 6.03 7.33 -15.42
CA LYS A 287 5.55 8.64 -15.92
C LYS A 287 4.85 9.44 -14.83
N PHE A 288 4.02 8.80 -14.00
CA PHE A 288 3.42 9.45 -12.85
C PHE A 288 4.47 9.98 -11.87
N VAL A 289 5.47 9.18 -11.51
CA VAL A 289 6.58 9.60 -10.63
C VAL A 289 7.39 10.74 -11.25
N GLN A 290 7.67 10.68 -12.56
CA GLN A 290 8.32 11.78 -13.28
C GLN A 290 7.49 13.07 -13.21
N ALA A 291 6.18 12.98 -13.44
CA ALA A 291 5.28 14.13 -13.34
C ALA A 291 5.28 14.68 -11.90
N LEU A 292 5.28 13.80 -10.91
CA LEU A 292 5.32 14.18 -9.49
C LEU A 292 6.57 14.96 -9.13
N ILE A 293 7.71 14.50 -9.59
CA ILE A 293 8.99 15.18 -9.33
C ILE A 293 9.04 16.52 -10.06
N LYS A 294 8.60 16.58 -11.32
CA LYS A 294 8.69 17.78 -12.17
C LYS A 294 7.63 18.85 -11.89
N GLN A 295 6.41 18.48 -11.50
CA GLN A 295 5.23 19.36 -11.53
C GLN A 295 4.30 19.14 -10.33
N SER A 296 4.72 19.54 -9.11
CA SER A 296 3.91 19.31 -7.90
C SER A 296 2.55 20.00 -7.93
N ALA A 297 2.47 21.24 -8.44
CA ALA A 297 1.24 22.02 -8.40
C ALA A 297 0.07 21.30 -9.09
N VAL A 298 0.32 20.66 -10.24
CA VAL A 298 -0.72 19.94 -11.00
C VAL A 298 -1.24 18.73 -10.22
N ILE A 299 -0.36 18.03 -9.50
CA ILE A 299 -0.76 16.87 -8.70
C ILE A 299 -1.54 17.31 -7.47
N GLU A 300 -1.10 18.34 -6.75
CA GLU A 300 -1.85 18.87 -5.61
C GLU A 300 -3.24 19.36 -6.04
N GLU A 301 -3.35 20.09 -7.15
CA GLU A 301 -4.65 20.52 -7.68
C GLU A 301 -5.55 19.33 -8.06
N SER A 302 -5.00 18.33 -8.74
CA SER A 302 -5.74 17.12 -9.12
C SER A 302 -6.19 16.33 -7.89
N ILE A 303 -5.33 16.23 -6.88
CA ILE A 303 -5.60 15.52 -5.63
C ILE A 303 -6.61 16.28 -4.78
N ASP A 304 -6.51 17.60 -4.68
CA ASP A 304 -7.47 18.45 -3.98
C ASP A 304 -8.83 18.39 -4.67
N TYR A 305 -8.85 18.40 -6.01
CA TYR A 305 -10.07 18.19 -6.79
C TYR A 305 -10.70 16.83 -6.49
N LEU A 306 -9.93 15.73 -6.55
CA LEU A 306 -10.43 14.39 -6.22
C LEU A 306 -10.89 14.28 -4.76
N ALA A 307 -10.15 14.89 -3.83
CA ALA A 307 -10.53 14.94 -2.42
C ALA A 307 -11.83 15.73 -2.22
N GLN A 308 -12.02 16.84 -2.95
CA GLN A 308 -13.25 17.62 -2.94
C GLN A 308 -14.40 16.85 -3.57
N ALA A 309 -14.19 16.19 -4.71
CA ALA A 309 -15.18 15.35 -5.39
C ALA A 309 -15.63 14.17 -4.51
N ALA A 310 -14.69 13.54 -3.78
CA ALA A 310 -15.01 12.49 -2.81
C ALA A 310 -15.85 13.03 -1.64
N ARG A 311 -15.55 14.24 -1.16
CA ARG A 311 -16.34 14.90 -0.11
C ARG A 311 -17.74 15.26 -0.59
N THR A 312 -17.88 15.82 -1.79
CA THR A 312 -19.19 16.19 -2.35
C THR A 312 -20.02 14.95 -2.65
N GLY A 313 -19.43 13.89 -3.21
CA GLY A 313 -20.10 12.60 -3.40
C GLY A 313 -20.57 11.99 -2.08
N ALA A 314 -19.72 11.96 -1.06
CA ALA A 314 -20.09 11.47 0.27
C ALA A 314 -21.16 12.34 0.95
N GLN A 315 -21.12 13.66 0.75
CA GLN A 315 -22.16 14.58 1.25
C GLN A 315 -23.48 14.40 0.50
N GLN A 316 -23.45 14.20 -0.82
CA GLN A 316 -24.63 13.89 -1.62
C GLN A 316 -25.24 12.55 -1.22
N GLU A 317 -24.44 11.52 -0.97
CA GLU A 317 -24.91 10.23 -0.47
C GLU A 317 -25.56 10.37 0.92
N LYS A 318 -24.91 11.10 1.85
CA LYS A 318 -25.51 11.40 3.17
C LYS A 318 -26.81 12.19 3.07
N ALA A 319 -26.86 13.19 2.19
CA ALA A 319 -28.07 13.97 1.95
C ALA A 319 -29.19 13.11 1.34
N ALA A 320 -28.86 12.18 0.44
CA ALA A 320 -29.82 11.24 -0.14
C ALA A 320 -30.35 10.24 0.90
N ILE A 321 -29.50 9.75 1.82
CA ILE A 321 -29.94 8.91 2.95
C ILE A 321 -30.88 9.69 3.86
N LEU A 322 -30.49 10.91 4.28
CA LEU A 322 -31.32 11.76 5.14
C LEU A 322 -32.65 12.12 4.48
N ALA A 323 -32.66 12.43 3.18
CA ALA A 323 -33.88 12.69 2.43
C ALA A 323 -34.81 11.47 2.40
N ARG A 324 -34.27 10.25 2.28
CA ARG A 324 -35.06 9.00 2.36
C ARG A 324 -35.63 8.77 3.75
N GLU A 325 -34.86 9.04 4.80
CA GLU A 325 -35.34 8.93 6.19
C GLU A 325 -36.45 9.94 6.50
N LEU A 326 -36.31 11.18 6.01
CA LEU A 326 -37.34 12.21 6.16
C LEU A 326 -38.61 11.85 5.38
N ALA A 327 -38.48 11.32 4.16
CA ALA A 327 -39.61 10.83 3.38
C ALA A 327 -40.34 9.66 4.07
N ASP A 328 -39.61 8.70 4.63
CA ASP A 328 -40.19 7.57 5.38
C ASP A 328 -40.92 8.06 6.65
N ARG A 329 -40.35 9.04 7.36
CA ARG A 329 -41.01 9.65 8.53
C ARG A 329 -42.30 10.37 8.13
N ALA A 330 -42.27 11.17 7.06
CA ALA A 330 -43.45 11.88 6.56
C ALA A 330 -44.56 10.90 6.16
N TYR A 331 -44.21 9.84 5.43
CA TYR A 331 -45.14 8.78 5.05
C TYR A 331 -45.76 8.09 6.28
N LYS A 332 -44.96 7.75 7.30
CA LYS A 332 -45.47 7.16 8.55
C LYS A 332 -46.42 8.09 9.30
N THR A 333 -46.13 9.40 9.34
CA THR A 333 -47.01 10.40 9.96
C THR A 333 -48.33 10.52 9.20
N GLU A 334 -48.30 10.51 7.87
CA GLU A 334 -49.49 10.57 7.03
C GLU A 334 -50.36 9.31 7.20
N MET A 335 -49.75 8.12 7.21
CA MET A 335 -50.46 6.86 7.46
C MET A 335 -51.06 6.78 8.88
N ALA A 336 -50.38 7.35 9.88
CA ALA A 336 -50.91 7.44 11.25
C ALA A 336 -52.09 8.42 11.35
N ALA A 337 -52.08 9.51 10.58
CA ALA A 337 -53.17 10.48 10.51
C ALA A 337 -54.38 9.97 9.71
N ALA A 338 -54.14 9.13 8.70
CA ALA A 338 -55.18 8.51 7.88
C ALA A 338 -55.81 7.25 8.52
N ALA A 339 -55.26 6.76 9.63
CA ALA A 339 -55.81 5.62 10.34
C ALA A 339 -57.17 6.01 10.97
N PRO A 340 -58.28 5.31 10.65
CA PRO A 340 -59.57 5.60 11.27
C PRO A 340 -59.46 5.44 12.78
N ARG A 341 -59.96 6.43 13.54
CA ARG A 341 -60.04 6.35 15.01
C ARG A 341 -60.74 5.03 15.36
N PRO A 342 -60.12 4.15 16.15
CA PRO A 342 -60.72 2.86 16.46
C PRO A 342 -62.01 3.12 17.22
N ALA A 343 -63.14 2.74 16.62
CA ALA A 343 -64.39 2.60 17.33
C ALA A 343 -64.15 1.58 18.46
N SER A 344 -64.44 1.99 19.68
CA SER A 344 -64.33 1.16 20.88
C SER A 344 -65.10 -0.15 20.66
N GLN A 345 -64.37 -1.26 20.52
CA GLN A 345 -64.92 -2.61 20.56
C GLN A 345 -64.16 -3.50 21.55
N PRO A 346 -64.85 -4.49 22.13
CA PRO A 346 -64.45 -5.15 23.37
C PRO A 346 -63.28 -6.10 23.15
N GLN A 347 -62.40 -6.15 24.14
CA GLN A 347 -61.27 -7.08 24.22
C GLN A 347 -61.78 -8.51 24.34
N ASP A 348 -61.89 -9.22 23.23
CA ASP A 348 -61.88 -10.70 23.21
C ASP A 348 -61.66 -11.17 21.77
N SER A 349 -60.38 -11.44 21.41
CA SER A 349 -59.90 -12.38 20.37
C SER A 349 -58.52 -11.99 19.82
N LEU A 350 -57.47 -12.24 20.62
CA LEU A 350 -56.08 -12.18 20.17
C LEU A 350 -55.59 -13.59 19.82
N SER A 351 -55.99 -14.10 18.66
CA SER A 351 -55.41 -15.31 18.08
C SER A 351 -55.83 -15.49 16.61
N ALA A 352 -55.28 -14.69 15.69
CA ALA A 352 -55.01 -15.07 14.29
C ALA A 352 -54.56 -13.88 13.43
N ILE A 353 -53.27 -13.53 13.45
CA ILE A 353 -52.61 -12.99 12.25
C ILE A 353 -51.24 -13.67 12.13
N GLY A 354 -51.28 -14.96 11.78
CA GLY A 354 -50.12 -15.64 11.23
C GLY A 354 -49.92 -15.19 9.78
N GLY A 355 -48.92 -14.34 9.55
CA GLY A 355 -48.39 -14.14 8.20
C GLY A 355 -47.89 -15.48 7.69
N GLY A 356 -48.65 -16.09 6.77
CA GLY A 356 -48.32 -17.39 6.18
C GLY A 356 -47.07 -17.29 5.33
N TRP A 357 -45.92 -17.57 5.94
CA TRP A 357 -44.69 -17.88 5.21
C TRP A 357 -44.74 -19.35 4.81
N LEU A 358 -44.26 -19.65 3.60
CA LEU A 358 -44.22 -21.00 3.04
C LEU A 358 -43.65 -21.98 4.08
N LYS A 359 -44.36 -23.09 4.30
CA LYS A 359 -44.04 -24.13 5.29
C LYS A 359 -42.55 -24.48 5.29
N LYS A 360 -42.04 -24.80 6.48
CA LYS A 360 -40.65 -25.18 6.79
C LYS A 360 -40.27 -26.51 6.08
N GLU A 361 -40.17 -26.48 4.76
CA GLU A 361 -39.46 -27.50 3.99
C GLU A 361 -37.98 -27.47 4.42
N THR A 362 -37.33 -28.62 4.46
CA THR A 362 -35.88 -28.73 4.58
C THR A 362 -35.25 -28.18 3.30
N VAL A 363 -35.17 -26.85 3.21
CA VAL A 363 -34.71 -26.15 2.01
C VAL A 363 -33.23 -26.43 1.80
N LYS A 364 -32.91 -27.23 0.79
CA LYS A 364 -31.54 -27.35 0.29
C LYS A 364 -31.08 -25.95 -0.16
N ILE A 365 -30.13 -25.38 0.58
CA ILE A 365 -29.66 -24.01 0.35
C ILE A 365 -28.95 -23.96 -1.01
N LYS A 366 -29.53 -23.20 -1.94
CA LYS A 366 -29.01 -23.04 -3.29
C LYS A 366 -28.08 -21.82 -3.34
N LYS A 367 -26.81 -22.03 -3.72
CA LYS A 367 -25.86 -20.95 -4.01
C LYS A 367 -25.87 -20.63 -5.50
N ILE A 368 -26.10 -19.37 -5.86
CA ILE A 368 -26.20 -18.90 -7.25
C ILE A 368 -25.62 -17.49 -7.38
N THR A 369 -25.37 -17.06 -8.62
CA THR A 369 -24.98 -15.67 -8.91
C THR A 369 -26.09 -14.69 -8.59
N TRP A 370 -25.76 -13.40 -8.43
CA TRP A 370 -26.76 -12.40 -8.04
C TRP A 370 -27.90 -12.29 -9.06
N ARG A 371 -27.58 -12.24 -10.36
CA ARG A 371 -28.60 -12.25 -11.43
C ARG A 371 -29.45 -13.52 -11.38
N GLY A 372 -28.80 -14.67 -11.18
CA GLY A 372 -29.50 -15.94 -11.00
C GLY A 372 -30.45 -15.94 -9.79
N ALA A 373 -30.08 -15.26 -8.70
CA ALA A 373 -30.93 -15.11 -7.51
C ALA A 373 -32.18 -14.26 -7.77
N VAL A 374 -32.01 -13.14 -8.50
CA VAL A 374 -33.13 -12.29 -8.92
C VAL A 374 -34.11 -13.09 -9.79
N ASP A 375 -33.59 -13.78 -10.82
CA ASP A 375 -34.42 -14.58 -11.74
C ASP A 375 -35.10 -15.75 -11.03
N TYR A 376 -34.39 -16.41 -10.11
CA TYR A 376 -34.90 -17.50 -9.30
C TYR A 376 -36.09 -17.06 -8.45
N CYS A 377 -35.98 -15.93 -7.75
CA CYS A 377 -37.08 -15.44 -6.91
C CYS A 377 -38.26 -14.95 -7.73
N LYS A 378 -38.02 -14.30 -8.88
CA LYS A 378 -39.07 -13.90 -9.80
C LYS A 378 -39.87 -15.10 -10.32
N LYS A 379 -39.18 -16.19 -10.71
CA LYS A 379 -39.82 -17.45 -11.15
C LYS A 379 -40.68 -18.10 -10.06
N LYS A 380 -40.32 -17.89 -8.79
CA LYS A 380 -41.09 -18.36 -7.62
C LYS A 380 -42.25 -17.43 -7.24
N GLY A 381 -42.54 -16.39 -8.03
CA GLY A 381 -43.59 -15.41 -7.74
C GLY A 381 -43.25 -14.47 -6.58
N GLY A 382 -41.95 -14.29 -6.31
CA GLY A 382 -41.46 -13.39 -5.28
C GLY A 382 -40.35 -12.46 -5.79
N ARG A 383 -39.62 -11.87 -4.85
CA ARG A 383 -38.46 -11.02 -5.13
C ARG A 383 -37.30 -11.36 -4.20
N LEU A 384 -36.12 -10.88 -4.56
CA LEU A 384 -34.98 -10.92 -3.66
C LEU A 384 -35.24 -9.93 -2.50
N PRO A 385 -34.99 -10.31 -1.23
CA PRO A 385 -35.14 -9.40 -0.09
C PRO A 385 -34.14 -8.24 -0.13
N THR A 386 -34.43 -7.15 0.57
CA THR A 386 -33.50 -6.04 0.85
C THR A 386 -32.54 -6.41 1.99
N VAL A 387 -31.49 -5.62 2.21
CA VAL A 387 -30.55 -5.82 3.33
C VAL A 387 -31.29 -5.80 4.67
N ASN A 388 -32.25 -4.88 4.84
CA ASN A 388 -33.00 -4.75 6.09
C ASN A 388 -33.92 -5.95 6.34
N GLU A 389 -34.58 -6.47 5.30
CA GLU A 389 -35.39 -7.68 5.41
C GLU A 389 -34.55 -8.90 5.79
N LEU A 390 -33.36 -9.05 5.19
CA LEU A 390 -32.43 -10.11 5.54
C LEU A 390 -31.92 -10.01 6.99
N LYS A 391 -31.61 -8.81 7.47
CA LYS A 391 -31.22 -8.59 8.87
C LYS A 391 -32.35 -8.92 9.84
N ASN A 392 -33.59 -8.58 9.48
CA ASN A 392 -34.76 -8.94 10.28
C ASN A 392 -34.96 -10.47 10.32
N MET A 393 -34.76 -11.16 9.18
CA MET A 393 -34.78 -12.62 9.13
C MET A 393 -33.67 -13.23 10.00
N HIS A 394 -32.45 -12.71 9.92
CA HIS A 394 -31.35 -13.13 10.80
C HIS A 394 -31.74 -12.97 12.28
N ASN A 395 -32.28 -11.81 12.65
CA ASN A 395 -32.66 -11.54 14.04
C ASN A 395 -33.81 -12.43 14.53
N ALA A 396 -34.69 -12.87 13.64
CA ALA A 396 -35.78 -13.77 13.97
C ALA A 396 -35.35 -15.25 14.03
N GLU A 397 -34.38 -15.66 13.20
CA GLU A 397 -34.07 -17.07 12.97
C GLU A 397 -32.73 -17.53 13.56
N CYS A 398 -31.78 -16.62 13.79
CA CYS A 398 -30.38 -16.96 14.12
C CYS A 398 -29.92 -16.41 15.49
N VAL A 399 -30.78 -15.71 16.23
CA VAL A 399 -30.44 -15.17 17.57
C VAL A 399 -30.44 -16.30 18.61
N GLY A 400 -29.30 -16.50 19.27
CA GLY A 400 -29.14 -17.52 20.33
C GLY A 400 -28.09 -18.61 20.05
N GLY A 401 -27.37 -18.53 18.91
CA GLY A 401 -26.36 -19.51 18.54
C GLY A 401 -26.95 -20.69 17.77
N ARG A 402 -26.28 -21.01 16.66
CA ARG A 402 -26.53 -22.08 15.67
C ARG A 402 -27.70 -23.02 16.00
N SER A 403 -28.89 -22.71 15.49
CA SER A 403 -29.95 -23.72 15.36
C SER A 403 -30.49 -23.77 13.93
N GLY A 404 -29.59 -24.05 12.98
CA GLY A 404 -29.98 -24.49 11.63
C GLY A 404 -28.95 -24.20 10.57
N ASN A 405 -28.91 -25.07 9.54
CA ASN A 405 -28.08 -24.88 8.34
C ASN A 405 -28.28 -23.51 7.68
N THR A 406 -29.39 -22.82 7.94
CA THR A 406 -29.69 -21.50 7.36
C THR A 406 -28.81 -20.37 7.89
N CYS A 407 -28.22 -20.51 9.08
CA CYS A 407 -27.42 -19.45 9.71
C CYS A 407 -25.94 -19.50 9.32
N ASP A 408 -25.47 -20.51 8.58
CA ASP A 408 -24.06 -20.64 8.20
C ASP A 408 -23.75 -20.05 6.80
N TYR A 409 -24.66 -19.25 6.24
CA TYR A 409 -24.54 -18.75 4.88
C TYR A 409 -24.75 -17.25 4.76
N ARG A 410 -24.08 -16.71 3.74
CA ARG A 410 -24.29 -15.36 3.24
C ARG A 410 -25.40 -15.36 2.18
N TYR A 411 -26.38 -14.48 2.31
CA TYR A 411 -27.54 -14.38 1.43
C TYR A 411 -27.52 -13.11 0.58
N TRP A 412 -27.87 -13.26 -0.70
CA TRP A 412 -27.99 -12.13 -1.63
C TRP A 412 -29.11 -11.16 -1.25
N SER A 413 -28.80 -9.86 -1.29
CA SER A 413 -29.78 -8.76 -1.23
C SER A 413 -30.10 -8.24 -2.64
N SER A 414 -31.28 -7.66 -2.81
CA SER A 414 -31.68 -6.86 -3.96
C SER A 414 -30.91 -5.54 -4.08
N ASP A 415 -30.28 -5.06 -3.00
CA ASP A 415 -29.57 -3.79 -2.99
C ASP A 415 -28.24 -3.87 -3.75
N VAL A 416 -28.07 -2.95 -4.71
CA VAL A 416 -26.83 -2.83 -5.49
C VAL A 416 -25.82 -1.98 -4.72
N LYS A 417 -24.57 -2.47 -4.60
CA LYS A 417 -23.47 -1.72 -3.97
C LYS A 417 -22.67 -0.92 -5.01
N SER A 418 -22.38 -1.53 -6.16
CA SER A 418 -21.71 -0.88 -7.29
C SER A 418 -21.98 -1.66 -8.59
N ALA A 419 -21.39 -1.24 -9.71
CA ALA A 419 -21.56 -1.91 -10.99
C ALA A 419 -21.28 -3.43 -10.89
N GLY A 420 -20.14 -3.80 -10.29
CA GLY A 420 -19.70 -5.19 -10.12
C GLY A 420 -20.17 -5.89 -8.84
N ASN A 421 -20.75 -5.17 -7.88
CA ASN A 421 -21.07 -5.71 -6.55
C ASN A 421 -22.55 -5.54 -6.16
N ALA A 422 -23.08 -6.53 -5.47
CA ALA A 422 -24.36 -6.42 -4.76
C ALA A 422 -24.13 -6.62 -3.26
N TRP A 423 -25.04 -6.09 -2.45
CA TRP A 423 -25.01 -6.36 -1.02
C TRP A 423 -25.43 -7.80 -0.73
N ALA A 424 -24.83 -8.37 0.30
CA ALA A 424 -25.19 -9.65 0.86
C ALA A 424 -25.07 -9.58 2.39
N VAL A 425 -25.95 -10.30 3.08
CA VAL A 425 -25.98 -10.36 4.55
C VAL A 425 -25.49 -11.72 5.00
N ASP A 426 -24.50 -11.73 5.88
CA ASP A 426 -24.03 -12.93 6.53
C ASP A 426 -25.01 -13.31 7.63
N PHE A 427 -25.61 -14.51 7.57
CA PHE A 427 -26.49 -14.96 8.63
C PHE A 427 -25.71 -15.58 9.81
N TYR A 428 -24.37 -15.64 9.72
CA TYR A 428 -23.55 -16.05 10.85
C TYR A 428 -23.52 -14.99 11.96
N ASP A 429 -23.45 -13.71 11.58
CA ASP A 429 -23.31 -12.58 12.50
C ASP A 429 -24.25 -11.39 12.21
N GLY A 430 -25.07 -11.48 11.16
CA GLY A 430 -25.99 -10.42 10.72
C GLY A 430 -25.32 -9.26 9.98
N SER A 431 -24.02 -9.34 9.69
CA SER A 431 -23.27 -8.29 9.01
C SER A 431 -23.65 -8.16 7.53
N ALA A 432 -23.69 -6.94 7.02
CA ALA A 432 -23.90 -6.66 5.59
C ALA A 432 -22.58 -6.25 4.94
N GLY A 433 -22.31 -6.78 3.75
CA GLY A 433 -21.07 -6.52 3.01
C GLY A 433 -21.26 -6.69 1.51
N GLY A 434 -20.34 -6.13 0.72
CA GLY A 434 -20.38 -6.27 -0.74
C GLY A 434 -19.90 -7.64 -1.18
N SER A 435 -20.51 -8.19 -2.22
CA SER A 435 -20.03 -9.39 -2.90
C SER A 435 -20.12 -9.21 -4.41
N LEU A 436 -19.13 -9.75 -5.13
CA LEU A 436 -19.08 -9.70 -6.59
C LEU A 436 -20.31 -10.39 -7.18
N LYS A 437 -21.01 -9.75 -8.13
CA LYS A 437 -22.27 -10.27 -8.69
C LYS A 437 -22.13 -11.63 -9.39
N ASN A 438 -20.92 -11.99 -9.84
CA ASN A 438 -20.57 -13.29 -10.41
C ASN A 438 -20.18 -14.34 -9.36
N GLY A 439 -20.04 -13.97 -8.09
CA GLY A 439 -19.82 -14.89 -6.98
C GLY A 439 -21.08 -15.67 -6.62
N TYR A 440 -20.95 -16.68 -5.76
CA TYR A 440 -22.04 -17.58 -5.38
C TYR A 440 -22.42 -17.39 -3.91
N ASN A 441 -23.58 -16.79 -3.66
CA ASN A 441 -24.18 -16.68 -2.32
C ASN A 441 -25.54 -17.41 -2.28
N ALA A 442 -26.02 -17.70 -1.08
CA ALA A 442 -27.32 -18.31 -0.87
C ALA A 442 -28.45 -17.37 -1.30
N VAL A 443 -29.59 -17.95 -1.70
CA VAL A 443 -30.79 -17.20 -2.08
C VAL A 443 -31.95 -17.50 -1.13
N ARG A 444 -32.64 -16.45 -0.72
CA ARG A 444 -33.97 -16.49 -0.11
C ARG A 444 -34.88 -15.55 -0.89
N CYS A 445 -36.16 -15.88 -0.97
CA CYS A 445 -37.13 -15.07 -1.69
C CYS A 445 -38.15 -14.52 -0.70
N ALA A 446 -38.42 -13.22 -0.79
CA ALA A 446 -39.54 -12.59 -0.13
C ALA A 446 -40.77 -12.70 -1.04
N SER A 447 -41.93 -13.01 -0.47
CA SER A 447 -43.19 -12.88 -1.19
C SER A 447 -43.39 -11.42 -1.59
N SER A 448 -43.71 -11.18 -2.86
CA SER A 448 -44.26 -9.89 -3.25
C SER A 448 -45.63 -9.82 -2.60
N VAL A 449 -45.79 -8.95 -1.61
CA VAL A 449 -47.11 -8.67 -1.03
C VAL A 449 -48.01 -8.29 -2.20
N ALA A 450 -48.86 -9.22 -2.61
CA ALA A 450 -49.89 -8.91 -3.58
C ALA A 450 -50.72 -7.81 -2.94
N SER A 451 -50.74 -6.63 -3.57
CA SER A 451 -51.74 -5.61 -3.27
C SER A 451 -53.10 -6.34 -3.29
N ARG A 452 -53.70 -6.54 -2.11
CA ARG A 452 -55.05 -7.08 -2.02
C ARG A 452 -55.91 -6.10 -2.82
N LYS A 453 -56.42 -6.54 -3.97
CA LYS A 453 -57.50 -5.84 -4.66
C LYS A 453 -58.81 -6.12 -3.93
#